data_AF-A0A7J2MU57-F1
#
_entry.id   AF-A0A7J2MU57-F1
#
_cell.length_a   1.000
_cell.length_b   1.000
_cell.length_c   1.000
_cell.angle_alpha   90.00
_cell.angle_beta   90.00
_cell.angle_gamma   90.00
#
_symmetry.space_group_name_H-M   'P 1'
#
loop_
_entity.id
_entity.type
_entity.pdbx_description
1 polymer ?
#
loop_
_entity_poly.entity_id
_entity_poly.type
_entity_poly.pdbx_seq_one_letter_code
_entity_poly.pdbx_strand_id
1 'polypeptide(L)'
;MEEAKVFLKKVLKEFKENDEKIGKNLLKAYREFKRSSRTLGKCPKCGGDLVIIRSKKTKLLFVGCSNYPKCKNAYPLPRGARIEKTGKICEYCNTPIIRIKRKGRRTFSMCLDPNCKSKENWGKKKDYSNSKTSKSS
;
A
#
# COMPACT_ATOMS: atom_id res chain seq x y z
N MET A 1 -1.13 55.09 -3.90
CA MET A 1 -0.86 53.92 -4.77
C MET A 1 0.53 53.33 -4.53
N GLU A 2 1.55 54.16 -4.22
CA GLU A 2 2.91 53.71 -3.86
C GLU A 2 2.98 52.81 -2.62
N GLU A 3 2.25 53.13 -1.55
CA GLU A 3 2.34 52.42 -0.25
C GLU A 3 2.01 50.93 -0.36
N ALA A 4 0.99 50.60 -1.15
CA ALA A 4 0.60 49.21 -1.43
C ALA A 4 1.72 48.44 -2.15
N LYS A 5 2.46 49.09 -3.06
CA LYS A 5 3.59 48.48 -3.76
C LYS A 5 4.77 48.23 -2.83
N VAL A 6 5.02 49.14 -1.87
CA VAL A 6 6.11 49.01 -0.88
C VAL A 6 5.81 47.87 0.10
N PHE A 7 4.58 47.78 0.59
CA PHE A 7 4.16 46.69 1.46
C PHE A 7 4.30 45.33 0.76
N LEU A 8 3.82 45.22 -0.48
CA LEU A 8 3.93 43.98 -1.26
C LEU A 8 5.39 43.55 -1.45
N LYS A 9 6.30 44.49 -1.75
CA LYS A 9 7.73 44.20 -1.88
C LYS A 9 8.34 43.66 -0.59
N LYS A 10 7.93 44.17 0.57
CA LYS A 10 8.42 43.71 1.87
C LYS A 10 7.99 42.26 2.14
N VAL A 11 6.70 41.96 1.96
CA VAL A 11 6.14 40.62 2.14
C VAL A 11 6.79 39.61 1.18
N LEU A 12 6.96 39.98 -0.09
CA LEU A 12 7.59 39.10 -1.08
C LEU A 12 9.07 38.82 -0.76
N LYS A 13 9.78 39.79 -0.17
CA LYS A 13 11.17 39.61 0.25
C LYS A 13 11.27 38.64 1.43
N GLU A 14 10.40 38.80 2.44
CA GLU A 14 10.32 37.89 3.58
C GLU A 14 9.97 36.45 3.15
N PHE A 15 9.10 36.30 2.15
CA PHE A 15 8.77 34.99 1.58
C PHE A 15 9.99 34.39 0.85
N LYS A 16 10.66 35.19 0.01
CA LYS A 16 11.85 34.76 -0.75
C LYS A 16 13.00 34.29 0.14
N GLU A 17 13.18 34.90 1.29
CA GLU A 17 14.18 34.49 2.29
C GLU A 17 13.83 33.12 2.92
N ASN A 18 12.54 32.77 2.98
CA ASN A 18 12.06 31.52 3.56
C ASN A 18 11.72 30.42 2.53
N ASP A 19 11.69 30.75 1.24
CA ASP A 19 11.30 29.87 0.13
C ASP A 19 12.01 28.52 0.18
N GLU A 20 13.32 28.52 0.37
CA GLU A 20 14.09 27.27 0.42
C GLU A 20 13.68 26.38 1.58
N LYS A 21 13.44 26.97 2.75
CA LYS A 21 13.07 26.25 3.97
C LYS A 21 11.67 25.65 3.83
N ILE A 22 10.75 26.43 3.28
CA ILE A 22 9.38 25.99 2.95
C ILE A 22 9.46 24.84 1.94
N GLY A 23 10.23 25.01 0.86
CA GLY A 23 10.41 23.99 -0.17
C GLY A 23 10.99 22.68 0.37
N LYS A 24 12.04 22.75 1.20
CA LYS A 24 12.66 21.57 1.84
C LYS A 24 11.66 20.83 2.74
N ASN A 25 10.86 21.55 3.52
CA ASN A 25 9.85 20.98 4.40
C ASN A 25 8.73 20.29 3.61
N LEU A 26 8.19 20.96 2.59
CA LEU A 26 7.15 20.39 1.72
C LEU A 26 7.65 19.11 1.03
N LEU A 27 8.90 19.14 0.52
CA LEU A 27 9.50 17.98 -0.13
C LEU A 27 9.69 16.80 0.84
N LYS A 28 10.12 17.08 2.08
CA LYS A 28 10.28 16.06 3.13
C LYS A 28 8.93 15.43 3.47
N ALA A 29 7.92 16.25 3.78
CA ALA A 29 6.57 15.78 4.10
C ALA A 29 5.97 14.95 2.96
N TYR A 30 6.14 15.38 1.70
CA TYR A 30 5.67 14.63 0.55
C TYR A 30 6.36 13.27 0.41
N ARG A 31 7.70 13.19 0.61
CA ARG A 31 8.46 11.94 0.54
C ARG A 31 8.03 10.95 1.62
N GLU A 32 7.84 11.44 2.84
CA GLU A 32 7.37 10.65 3.97
C GLU A 32 5.95 10.12 3.73
N PHE A 33 5.03 10.99 3.31
CA PHE A 33 3.67 10.61 2.95
C PHE A 33 3.63 9.57 1.81
N LYS A 34 4.47 9.75 0.78
CA LYS A 34 4.57 8.82 -0.34
C LYS A 34 5.12 7.47 0.08
N ARG A 35 6.12 7.45 0.95
CA ARG A 35 6.71 6.21 1.50
C ARG A 35 5.72 5.50 2.40
N SER A 36 5.09 6.21 3.32
CA SER A 36 4.07 5.65 4.20
C SER A 36 2.96 5.07 3.33
N SER A 37 2.36 5.81 2.40
CA SER A 37 1.27 5.35 1.52
C SER A 37 1.56 4.05 0.75
N ARG A 38 2.82 3.81 0.36
CA ARG A 38 3.24 2.59 -0.37
C ARG A 38 3.60 1.41 0.53
N THR A 39 3.75 1.63 1.84
CA THR A 39 4.18 0.61 2.81
C THR A 39 2.98 -0.15 3.34
N LEU A 40 2.89 -1.45 3.08
CA LEU A 40 1.75 -2.30 3.47
C LEU A 40 1.87 -2.87 4.89
N GLY A 41 3.09 -3.04 5.39
CA GLY A 41 3.36 -3.63 6.70
C GLY A 41 4.82 -4.02 6.85
N LYS A 42 5.12 -4.85 7.85
CA LYS A 42 6.47 -5.36 8.11
C LYS A 42 6.71 -6.71 7.43
N CYS A 43 7.95 -6.95 7.05
CA CYS A 43 8.41 -8.19 6.44
C CYS A 43 8.62 -9.24 7.54
N PRO A 44 7.95 -10.41 7.49
CA PRO A 44 8.08 -11.42 8.53
C PRO A 44 9.49 -12.04 8.60
N LYS A 45 10.31 -11.91 7.54
CA LYS A 45 11.66 -12.49 7.48
C LYS A 45 12.75 -11.63 8.10
N CYS A 46 12.60 -10.31 8.10
CA CYS A 46 13.69 -9.39 8.51
C CYS A 46 13.22 -8.11 9.22
N GLY A 47 11.91 -7.94 9.44
CA GLY A 47 11.36 -6.73 10.06
C GLY A 47 11.39 -5.46 9.19
N GLY A 48 11.96 -5.51 7.98
CA GLY A 48 11.95 -4.39 7.04
C GLY A 48 10.54 -4.05 6.53
N ASP A 49 10.38 -2.90 5.87
CA ASP A 49 9.08 -2.47 5.34
C ASP A 49 8.73 -3.25 4.06
N LEU A 50 7.51 -3.76 3.96
CA LEU A 50 6.95 -4.29 2.72
C LEU A 50 6.30 -3.16 1.93
N VAL A 51 6.84 -2.85 0.76
CA VAL A 51 6.42 -1.71 -0.07
C VAL A 51 5.92 -2.17 -1.44
N ILE A 52 4.94 -1.46 -2.00
CA ILE A 52 4.51 -1.67 -3.39
C ILE A 52 5.56 -1.08 -4.34
N ILE A 53 6.12 -1.92 -5.20
CA ILE A 53 7.15 -1.59 -6.18
C ILE A 53 6.60 -1.86 -7.59
N ARG A 54 6.94 -0.98 -8.54
CA ARG A 54 6.73 -1.22 -9.97
C ARG A 54 7.99 -1.85 -10.56
N SER A 55 7.87 -3.05 -11.11
CA SER A 55 8.97 -3.74 -11.79
C SER A 55 9.43 -2.95 -13.01
N LYS A 56 10.75 -2.75 -13.14
CA LYS A 56 11.33 -2.07 -14.31
C LYS A 56 11.17 -2.91 -15.59
N LYS A 57 11.34 -4.24 -15.48
CA LYS A 57 11.30 -5.22 -16.58
C LYS A 57 9.87 -5.49 -17.06
N THR A 58 8.98 -5.87 -16.15
CA THR A 58 7.62 -6.31 -16.51
C THR A 58 6.57 -5.20 -16.43
N LYS A 59 6.94 -4.02 -15.89
CA LYS A 59 6.03 -2.90 -15.57
C LYS A 59 4.89 -3.21 -14.60
N LEU A 60 4.81 -4.45 -14.10
CA LEU A 60 3.81 -4.91 -13.13
C LEU A 60 4.14 -4.44 -11.71
N LEU A 61 3.10 -4.32 -10.89
CA LEU A 61 3.23 -4.06 -9.46
C LEU A 61 3.49 -5.36 -8.71
N PHE A 62 4.33 -5.29 -7.69
CA PHE A 62 4.57 -6.36 -6.73
C PHE A 62 4.89 -5.74 -5.37
N VAL A 63 4.87 -6.54 -4.31
CA VAL A 63 5.32 -6.11 -2.98
C VAL A 63 6.73 -6.62 -2.78
N GLY A 64 7.65 -5.75 -2.40
CA GLY A 64 9.03 -6.12 -2.09
C GLY A 64 9.47 -5.59 -0.73
N CYS A 65 10.46 -6.23 -0.13
CA CYS A 65 11.08 -5.73 1.09
C CYS A 65 11.98 -4.51 0.80
N SER A 66 11.88 -3.48 1.64
CA SER A 66 12.72 -2.27 1.58
C SER A 66 14.21 -2.56 1.79
N ASN A 67 14.55 -3.68 2.43
CA ASN A 67 15.93 -4.08 2.74
C ASN A 67 16.61 -4.86 1.61
N TYR A 68 16.06 -4.85 0.40
CA TYR A 68 16.76 -5.37 -0.77
C TYR A 68 18.10 -4.63 -0.97
N PRO A 69 19.22 -5.30 -1.30
CA PRO A 69 19.36 -6.71 -1.68
C PRO A 69 19.51 -7.71 -0.52
N LYS A 70 19.66 -7.22 0.73
CA LYS A 70 19.85 -8.07 1.92
C LYS A 70 18.64 -8.98 2.19
N CYS A 71 17.43 -8.49 1.92
CA CYS A 71 16.21 -9.30 1.95
C CYS A 71 15.55 -9.31 0.56
N LYS A 72 15.53 -10.48 -0.09
CA LYS A 72 14.92 -10.68 -1.42
C LYS A 72 13.44 -11.10 -1.37
N ASN A 73 12.79 -10.93 -0.21
CA ASN A 73 11.40 -11.32 -0.04
C ASN A 73 10.48 -10.44 -0.90
N ALA A 74 9.68 -11.07 -1.74
CA ALA A 74 8.78 -10.40 -2.66
C ALA A 74 7.52 -11.23 -2.90
N TYR A 75 6.41 -10.54 -3.15
CA TYR A 75 5.10 -11.15 -3.36
C TYR A 75 4.43 -10.55 -4.60
N PRO A 76 3.88 -11.39 -5.49
CA PRO A 76 3.20 -10.91 -6.69
C PRO A 76 1.87 -10.23 -6.33
N LEU A 77 1.50 -9.19 -7.09
CA LEU A 77 0.19 -8.55 -6.98
C LEU A 77 -0.66 -8.81 -8.22
N PRO A 78 -2.01 -8.90 -8.06
CA PRO A 78 -2.90 -9.04 -9.19
C PRO A 78 -2.84 -7.82 -10.12
N ARG A 79 -2.86 -8.07 -11.43
CA ARG A 79 -2.87 -7.00 -12.45
C ARG A 79 -4.16 -6.17 -12.37
N GLY A 80 -4.06 -4.88 -12.68
CA GLY A 80 -5.19 -3.95 -12.77
C GLY A 80 -5.93 -3.70 -11.45
N ALA A 81 -5.33 -4.06 -10.31
CA ALA A 81 -5.91 -3.88 -8.99
C ALA A 81 -5.34 -2.63 -8.30
N ARG A 82 -6.21 -1.84 -7.66
CA ARG A 82 -5.78 -0.87 -6.64
C ARG A 82 -5.71 -1.60 -5.30
N ILE A 83 -4.59 -1.43 -4.61
CA ILE A 83 -4.31 -2.09 -3.33
C ILE A 83 -4.47 -1.07 -2.22
N GLU A 84 -5.24 -1.44 -1.20
CA GLU A 84 -5.42 -0.67 0.02
C GLU A 84 -4.91 -1.46 1.21
N LYS A 85 -4.36 -0.74 2.17
CA LYS A 85 -3.88 -1.32 3.42
C LYS A 85 -5.05 -1.63 4.32
N THR A 86 -5.05 -2.84 4.89
CA THR A 86 -6.06 -3.24 5.86
C THR A 86 -5.56 -3.11 7.30
N GLY A 87 -4.24 -3.05 7.52
CA GLY A 87 -3.63 -2.99 8.85
C GLY A 87 -3.64 -4.33 9.61
N LYS A 88 -4.39 -5.32 9.11
CA LYS A 88 -4.44 -6.68 9.67
C LYS A 88 -3.24 -7.50 9.21
N ILE A 89 -2.77 -8.38 10.09
CA ILE A 89 -1.71 -9.35 9.83
C ILE A 89 -2.36 -10.73 9.69
N CYS A 90 -1.84 -11.56 8.80
CA CYS A 90 -2.30 -12.94 8.64
C CYS A 90 -1.76 -13.81 9.77
N GLU A 91 -2.65 -14.52 10.47
CA GLU A 91 -2.32 -15.41 11.59
C GLU A 91 -1.43 -16.59 11.21
N TYR A 92 -1.44 -17.02 9.95
CA TYR A 92 -0.72 -18.21 9.49
C TYR A 92 0.72 -17.94 9.03
N CYS A 93 0.98 -16.74 8.50
CA CYS A 93 2.28 -16.43 7.85
C CYS A 93 2.85 -15.07 8.25
N ASN A 94 2.16 -14.34 9.15
CA ASN A 94 2.55 -13.02 9.63
C ASN A 94 2.75 -11.96 8.53
N THR A 95 2.22 -12.19 7.33
CA THR A 95 2.22 -11.18 6.26
C THR A 95 1.00 -10.27 6.36
N PRO A 96 1.09 -9.01 5.91
CA PRO A 96 -0.05 -8.11 5.94
C PRO A 96 -1.16 -8.57 5.00
N ILE A 97 -2.41 -8.42 5.46
CA ILE A 97 -3.61 -8.60 4.64
C ILE A 97 -3.87 -7.32 3.86
N ILE A 98 -4.17 -7.47 2.58
CA ILE A 98 -4.36 -6.37 1.65
C ILE A 98 -5.77 -6.41 1.07
N ARG A 99 -6.37 -5.24 0.84
CA ARG A 99 -7.67 -5.10 0.19
C ARG A 99 -7.48 -4.76 -1.28
N ILE A 100 -8.11 -5.55 -2.15
CA ILE A 100 -8.07 -5.38 -3.61
C ILE A 100 -9.36 -4.72 -4.08
N LYS A 101 -9.20 -3.61 -4.79
CA LYS A 101 -10.27 -2.92 -5.52
C LYS A 101 -10.04 -3.02 -7.02
N ARG A 102 -11.05 -3.49 -7.75
CA ARG A 102 -11.09 -3.52 -9.22
C ARG A 102 -12.35 -2.80 -9.68
N LYS A 103 -12.26 -2.08 -10.79
CA LYS A 103 -13.42 -1.37 -11.37
C LYS A 103 -14.51 -2.39 -11.72
N GLY A 104 -15.74 -2.16 -11.26
CA GLY A 104 -16.90 -3.02 -11.55
C GLY A 104 -16.88 -4.41 -10.92
N ARG A 105 -15.99 -4.69 -9.95
CA ARG A 105 -15.94 -5.97 -9.23
C ARG A 105 -16.03 -5.74 -7.73
N ARG A 106 -16.60 -6.71 -7.01
CA ARG A 106 -16.64 -6.69 -5.54
C ARG A 106 -15.21 -6.64 -4.98
N THR A 107 -15.02 -5.77 -3.99
CA THR A 107 -13.74 -5.68 -3.27
C THR A 107 -13.56 -6.89 -2.37
N PHE A 108 -12.34 -7.39 -2.25
CA PHE A 108 -12.02 -8.52 -1.37
C PHE A 108 -10.67 -8.31 -0.69
N SER A 109 -10.47 -8.94 0.45
CA SER A 109 -9.20 -8.90 1.20
C SER A 109 -8.50 -10.24 1.06
N MET A 110 -7.18 -10.23 0.87
CA MET A 110 -6.38 -11.45 0.77
C MET A 110 -5.06 -11.32 1.51
N CYS A 111 -4.55 -12.46 1.99
CA CYS A 111 -3.18 -12.58 2.46
C CYS A 111 -2.20 -12.25 1.32
N LEU A 112 -1.08 -11.61 1.63
CA LEU A 112 -0.09 -11.23 0.64
C LEU A 112 0.69 -12.44 0.08
N ASP A 113 1.01 -13.41 0.94
CA ASP A 113 1.74 -14.61 0.55
C ASP A 113 0.86 -15.56 -0.29
N PRO A 114 1.23 -15.89 -1.54
CA PRO A 114 0.52 -16.89 -2.35
C PRO A 114 0.52 -18.29 -1.73
N ASN A 115 1.58 -18.65 -0.99
CA ASN A 115 1.78 -19.99 -0.45
C ASN A 115 1.23 -20.14 0.98
N CYS A 116 0.39 -19.19 1.43
CA CYS A 116 -0.20 -19.22 2.76
C CYS A 116 -1.34 -20.26 2.85
N LYS A 117 -1.39 -21.02 3.94
CA LYS A 117 -2.47 -21.98 4.26
C LYS A 117 -3.88 -21.36 4.16
N SER A 118 -4.01 -20.07 4.49
CA SER A 118 -5.29 -19.34 4.34
C SER A 118 -5.84 -19.30 2.91
N LYS A 119 -5.06 -19.70 1.91
CA LYS A 119 -5.44 -19.71 0.49
C LYS A 119 -5.69 -21.11 -0.08
N GLU A 120 -5.62 -22.16 0.72
CA GLU A 120 -5.78 -23.55 0.26
C GLU A 120 -7.14 -23.82 -0.43
N ASN A 121 -8.18 -23.09 -0.02
CA ASN A 121 -9.53 -23.15 -0.60
C ASN A 121 -9.87 -21.94 -1.49
N TRP A 122 -8.87 -21.17 -1.92
CA TRP A 122 -9.06 -19.95 -2.69
C TRP A 122 -9.37 -20.27 -4.17
N GLY A 123 -10.63 -20.11 -4.59
CA GLY A 123 -11.06 -20.32 -5.97
C GLY A 123 -11.66 -21.70 -6.28
N LYS A 124 -11.76 -22.60 -5.28
CA LYS A 124 -12.58 -23.81 -5.41
C LYS A 124 -14.05 -23.40 -5.40
N LYS A 125 -14.83 -23.80 -6.41
CA LYS A 125 -16.30 -23.76 -6.32
C LYS A 125 -16.66 -24.65 -5.13
N LYS A 126 -17.38 -24.11 -4.14
CA LYS A 126 -18.11 -24.99 -3.22
C LYS A 126 -19.19 -25.64 -4.08
N ASP A 127 -19.04 -26.93 -4.35
CA ASP A 127 -20.14 -27.73 -4.87
C ASP A 127 -21.25 -27.66 -3.83
N TYR A 128 -22.30 -26.90 -4.14
CA TYR A 128 -23.48 -26.82 -3.29
C TYR A 128 -24.35 -28.06 -3.57
N SER A 129 -23.79 -29.25 -3.34
CA SER A 129 -24.56 -30.49 -3.33
C SER A 129 -25.14 -30.70 -1.93
N ASN A 130 -26.41 -30.28 -1.81
CA ASN A 130 -27.44 -30.89 -0.99
C ASN A 130 -27.18 -31.03 0.53
N SER A 131 -27.73 -30.10 1.32
CA SER A 131 -28.17 -30.37 2.69
C SER A 131 -29.64 -29.96 2.83
N LYS A 132 -30.54 -30.78 2.27
CA LYS A 132 -31.85 -31.02 2.89
C LYS A 132 -31.63 -31.72 4.25
N THR A 133 -32.66 -31.66 5.10
CA THR A 133 -32.80 -32.16 6.50
C THR A 133 -32.22 -31.22 7.55
N SER A 134 -32.96 -30.73 8.55
CA SER A 134 -34.33 -31.03 9.03
C SER A 134 -34.69 -29.98 10.09
N LYS A 135 -35.91 -29.42 10.02
CA LYS A 135 -36.54 -28.71 11.13
C LYS A 135 -36.74 -29.67 12.31
N SER A 136 -36.26 -29.30 13.48
CA SER A 136 -36.63 -29.75 14.83
C SER A 136 -36.04 -28.69 15.77
N SER A 137 -36.75 -28.07 16.70
CA SER A 137 -37.99 -28.39 17.40
C SER A 137 -38.83 -27.13 17.63
#